data_AF-A0A2V9V2R8-F1
#
_entry.id   AF-A0A2V9V2R8-F1
#
_cell.length_a   1.000
_cell.length_b   1.000
_cell.length_c   1.000
_cell.angle_alpha   90.00
_cell.angle_beta   90.00
_cell.angle_gamma   90.00
#
_symmetry.space_group_name_H-M   'P 1'
#
loop_
_entity.id
_entity.type
_entity.pdbx_description
1 polymer ?
#
loop_
_entity_poly.entity_id
_entity_poly.type
_entity_poly.pdbx_seq_one_letter_code
_entity_poly.pdbx_strand_id
1 'polypeptide(L)' 'MEVTSNDRERVFDMFRQWGYFEADLDPLGLLRPQPQSELHIDGELAREARRIYCGTIGVEY' A
#
# COMPACT_ATOMS: atom_id res chain seq x y z
N MET A 1 8.73 7.88 -19.02
CA MET A 1 7.76 8.85 -18.48
C MET A 1 8.40 9.43 -17.24
N GLU A 2 8.59 10.74 -17.17
CA GLU A 2 9.22 11.38 -16.02
C GLU A 2 8.25 11.33 -14.84
N VAL A 3 8.62 10.66 -13.76
CA VAL A 3 7.78 10.55 -12.56
C VAL A 3 7.88 11.87 -11.80
N THR A 4 6.77 12.58 -11.67
CA THR A 4 6.76 13.84 -10.93
C THR A 4 6.58 13.60 -9.43
N SER A 5 7.01 14.56 -8.61
CA SER A 5 6.75 14.52 -7.16
C SER A 5 5.25 14.42 -6.84
N ASN A 6 4.40 15.03 -7.67
CA ASN A 6 2.95 15.01 -7.51
C ASN A 6 2.38 13.60 -7.74
N ASP A 7 2.86 12.89 -8.77
CA ASP A 7 2.45 11.52 -9.05
C ASP A 7 2.83 10.58 -7.89
N ARG A 8 4.02 10.80 -7.31
CA ARG A 8 4.46 10.08 -6.11
C ARG A 8 3.55 10.33 -4.92
N GLU A 9 3.29 11.60 -4.59
CA GLU A 9 2.41 11.95 -3.47
C GLU A 9 1.04 11.31 -3.61
N ARG A 10 0.41 11.42 -4.78
CA ARG A 10 -0.93 10.86 -5.03
C ARG A 10 -0.97 9.35 -4.82
N VAL A 11 0.03 8.62 -5.31
CA VAL A 11 0.12 7.17 -5.08
C VAL A 11 0.32 6.90 -3.59
N PHE A 12 1.27 7.57 -2.94
CA PHE A 12 1.60 7.31 -1.53
C PHE A 12 0.46 7.66 -0.59
N ASP A 13 -0.30 8.71 -0.85
CA ASP A 13 -1.46 9.10 -0.04
C ASP A 13 -2.54 8.02 -0.04
N MET A 14 -2.77 7.37 -1.19
CA MET A 14 -3.71 6.24 -1.27
C MET A 14 -3.23 5.07 -0.39
N PHE A 15 -1.93 4.74 -0.45
CA PHE A 15 -1.36 3.68 0.38
C PHE A 15 -1.30 4.04 1.87
N ARG A 16 -1.19 5.33 2.25
CA ARG A 16 -1.30 5.75 3.66
C ARG A 16 -2.69 5.50 4.21
N GLN A 17 -3.72 5.80 3.41
CA GLN A 17 -5.10 5.69 3.85
C GLN A 17 -5.57 4.23 3.89
N TRP A 18 -5.18 3.42 2.91
CA TRP A 18 -5.74 2.07 2.72
C TRP A 18 -4.75 0.93 2.93
N GLY A 19 -3.45 1.22 2.99
CA GLY A 19 -2.40 0.19 2.95
C GLY A 19 -2.47 -0.83 4.09
N TYR A 20 -2.98 -0.42 5.25
CA TYR A 20 -3.13 -1.31 6.41
C TYR A 20 -4.11 -2.47 6.17
N PHE A 21 -5.07 -2.33 5.24
CA PHE A 21 -5.97 -3.43 4.86
C PHE A 21 -5.24 -4.54 4.10
N GLU A 22 -4.24 -4.17 3.30
CA GLU A 22 -3.40 -5.10 2.52
C GLU A 22 -2.11 -5.52 3.25
N ALA A 23 -1.93 -5.12 4.52
CA ALA A 23 -0.77 -5.48 5.30
C ALA A 23 -0.76 -6.97 5.73
N ASP A 24 0.43 -7.57 5.77
CA ASP A 24 0.66 -8.95 6.18
C ASP A 24 0.78 -9.05 7.71
N LEU A 25 -0.37 -8.90 8.38
CA LEU A 25 -0.42 -8.78 9.84
C LEU A 25 -0.51 -10.11 10.59
N ASP A 26 -0.80 -11.21 9.90
CA ASP A 26 -1.05 -12.49 10.54
C ASP A 26 0.16 -13.43 10.44
N PRO A 27 0.96 -13.55 11.51
CA PRO A 27 2.10 -14.47 11.53
C PRO A 27 1.70 -15.95 11.49
N LEU A 28 0.44 -16.28 11.76
CA LEU A 28 -0.09 -17.65 11.71
C LEU A 28 -0.69 -18.01 10.33
N GLY A 29 -0.93 -17.03 9.47
CA GLY A 29 -1.46 -17.23 8.12
C GLY A 29 -2.93 -17.71 8.05
N LEU A 30 -3.71 -17.45 9.09
CA LEU A 30 -5.15 -17.75 9.18
C LEU A 30 -6.02 -16.65 8.55
N LEU A 31 -5.57 -15.40 8.64
CA LEU A 31 -6.18 -14.20 8.12
C LEU A 31 -5.41 -13.77 6.87
N ARG A 32 -6.14 -13.40 5.83
CA ARG A 32 -5.56 -12.86 4.61
C ARG A 32 -5.69 -11.35 4.59
N PRO A 33 -4.71 -10.64 4.01
CA PRO A 33 -4.88 -9.23 3.67
C PRO A 33 -6.15 -9.03 2.81
N GLN A 34 -6.82 -7.89 2.99
CA GLN A 34 -8.03 -7.54 2.27
C GLN A 34 -7.70 -6.59 1.10
N PRO A 35 -7.77 -7.07 -0.16
CA PRO A 35 -7.49 -6.23 -1.32
C PRO A 35 -8.42 -5.03 -1.40
N GLN A 36 -7.87 -3.85 -1.67
CA GLN A 36 -8.62 -2.61 -1.85
C GLN A 36 -8.56 -2.17 -3.31
N SER A 37 -9.72 -1.85 -3.90
CA SER A 37 -9.81 -1.39 -5.29
C SER A 37 -8.97 -0.15 -5.56
N GLU A 38 -8.84 0.70 -4.55
CA GLU A 38 -8.06 1.93 -4.49
C GLU A 38 -6.55 1.67 -4.67
N LEU A 39 -6.08 0.47 -4.31
CA LEU A 39 -4.68 0.07 -4.38
C LEU A 39 -4.36 -0.78 -5.62
N HIS A 40 -5.33 -0.99 -6.52
CA HIS A 40 -5.12 -1.62 -7.83
C HIS A 40 -4.41 -0.67 -8.81
N ILE A 41 -3.25 -0.17 -8.38
CA ILE A 41 -2.37 0.73 -9.10
C ILE A 41 -1.10 -0.03 -9.44
N ASP A 42 -0.75 -0.05 -10.72
CA ASP A 42 0.50 -0.64 -11.21
C ASP A 42 1.62 0.40 -11.33
N GLY A 43 2.86 -0.05 -11.22
CA GLY A 43 4.05 0.76 -11.46
C GLY A 43 5.09 0.74 -10.33
N GLU A 44 6.22 1.41 -10.56
CA GLU A 44 7.34 1.47 -9.60
C GLU A 44 6.94 2.14 -8.28
N LEU A 45 6.20 3.25 -8.35
CA LEU A 45 5.73 3.97 -7.16
C LEU A 45 4.79 3.13 -6.30
N ALA A 46 3.85 2.41 -6.92
CA ALA A 46 2.93 1.53 -6.20
C ALA A 46 3.67 0.34 -5.58
N ARG A 47 4.65 -0.23 -6.29
CA ARG A 47 5.52 -1.28 -5.72
C ARG A 47 6.34 -0.76 -4.53
N GLU A 48 6.81 0.47 -4.58
CA GLU A 48 7.51 1.09 -3.46
C GLU A 48 6.57 1.34 -2.27
N ALA A 49 5.39 1.94 -2.52
CA ALA A 49 4.41 2.22 -1.48
C ALA A 49 3.90 0.93 -0.81
N ARG A 50 3.65 -0.15 -1.56
CA ARG A 50 3.30 -1.47 -1.02
C ARG A 50 4.33 -2.00 -0.01
N ARG A 51 5.64 -1.81 -0.28
CA ARG A 51 6.69 -2.25 0.67
C ARG A 51 6.66 -1.48 1.99
N ILE A 52 6.13 -0.26 1.99
CA ILE A 52 6.09 0.61 3.17
C ILE A 52 4.81 0.38 3.98
N TYR A 53 3.66 0.36 3.30
CA TYR A 53 2.35 0.41 3.96
C TYR A 53 1.63 -0.94 4.03
N CYS A 54 2.08 -1.95 3.29
CA CYS A 54 1.48 -3.29 3.24
C CYS A 54 2.46 -4.37 3.75
N GLY A 55 3.39 -3.99 4.62
CA GLY A 55 4.35 -4.90 5.25
C GLY A 55 3.74 -5.64 6.45
N THR A 56 4.59 -6.01 7.41
CA THR A 56 4.15 -6.70 8.65
C THR A 56 3.64 -5.74 9.73
N ILE A 57 3.41 -4.48 9.38
CA ILE A 57 2.91 -3.42 10.27
C ILE A 57 1.82 -2.68 9.51
N GLY A 58 0.64 -2.56 10.12
CA GLY A 58 -0.48 -1.78 9.62
C GLY A 58 -0.63 -0.52 10.46
N VAL A 59 -0.82 0.63 9.81
CA VAL A 59 -0.97 1.92 10.48
C VAL A 59 -2.23 2.61 9.94
N GLU A 60 -3.06 3.12 10.85
CA GLU A 60 -4.25 3.92 10.57
C GLU A 60 -4.20 5.19 11.44
N TYR A 61 -4.40 6.37 10.83
CA TYR A 61 -4.38 7.67 11.50
C TYR A 61 -5.19 8.73 10.74
#